data_AF-A0AAE9CZI6-F1
#
_entry.id   AF-A0AAE9CZI6-F1
#
_cell.length_a   1.000
_cell.length_b   1.000
_cell.length_c   1.000
_cell.angle_alpha   90.00
_cell.angle_beta   90.00
_cell.angle_gamma   90.00
#
_symmetry.space_group_name_H-M   'P 1'
#
loop_
_entity.id
_entity.type
_entity.pdbx_description
1 polymer ?
#
loop_
_entity_poly.entity_id
_entity_poly.type
_entity_poly.pdbx_seq_one_letter_code
_entity_poly.pdbx_strand_id
1 'polypeptide(L)'
;MKIHEIFILFFVIFVISSSKKDKDIQEFFKGKNCDPKCTFNSTNLTKRNMHFFPKSCNQICAEISLNDKTDLSEQELIFLFQNVKSIIGILNIISTKYANLKFLEGLEAVECFDDSEVSILLNYEMTELGLGSLTEVNCDGFSVKVNEKLKILNMPDIKKMKNPTKPNKEVYVGIADNSNSFCISPLEMYNFLEIPTAGVDQIYADSYCKMDTICTKLSKNCIWILGDVKITTNCDLENMKSVEAIFGGITISGTNITDFSFLETLKYVAQLEHKPAVVIENIPNLMNVTFPKLKRVKSDSSYTMEFENVNPIFTLNSTYCYEIRKSLGLSDWAPKFDGFSCEDLDSNHDYIVQNQKKKSENRNGIGAFLIMILYLFI
;
A
#
# COMPACT_ATOMS: atom_id res chain seq x y z
N MET A 1 6.60 4.00 48.65
CA MET A 1 7.90 3.86 47.95
C MET A 1 8.53 5.24 47.82
N LYS A 2 9.77 5.40 48.26
CA LYS A 2 10.49 6.68 48.08
C LYS A 2 10.86 6.85 46.60
N ILE A 3 10.91 8.08 46.09
CA ILE A 3 11.25 8.38 44.67
C ILE A 3 12.54 7.66 44.22
N HIS A 4 13.52 7.51 45.11
CA HIS A 4 14.76 6.79 44.84
C HIS A 4 14.55 5.27 44.58
N GLU A 5 13.60 4.63 45.24
CA GLU A 5 13.29 3.20 45.03
C GLU A 5 12.56 2.98 43.69
N ILE A 6 11.76 3.97 43.27
CA ILE A 6 11.10 3.98 41.95
C ILE A 6 12.16 4.08 40.85
N PHE A 7 13.13 4.99 40.97
CA PHE A 7 14.23 5.12 40.02
C PHE A 7 15.09 3.86 39.91
N ILE A 8 15.41 3.22 41.05
CA ILE A 8 16.16 1.95 41.05
C ILE A 8 15.34 0.86 40.36
N LEU A 9 14.03 0.76 40.63
CA LEU A 9 13.18 -0.25 40.01
C LEU A 9 13.07 -0.06 38.48
N PHE A 10 12.88 1.18 38.01
CA PHE A 10 12.87 1.49 36.57
C PHE A 10 14.22 1.17 35.91
N PHE A 11 15.33 1.52 36.57
CA PHE A 11 16.66 1.21 36.06
C PHE A 11 16.91 -0.30 35.99
N VAL A 12 16.50 -1.06 37.01
CA VAL A 12 16.61 -2.53 37.04
C VAL A 12 15.75 -3.17 35.94
N ILE A 13 14.50 -2.73 35.75
CA ILE A 13 13.62 -3.22 34.68
C ILE A 13 14.23 -2.94 33.30
N PHE A 14 14.77 -1.73 33.10
CA PHE A 14 15.44 -1.36 31.86
C PHE A 14 16.67 -2.23 31.57
N VAL A 15 17.54 -2.45 32.57
CA VAL A 15 18.72 -3.31 32.44
C VAL A 15 18.33 -4.76 32.13
N ILE A 16 17.32 -5.29 32.83
CA ILE A 16 16.82 -6.65 32.58
C ILE A 16 16.29 -6.76 31.14
N SER A 17 15.48 -5.79 30.70
CA SER A 17 14.91 -5.78 29.35
C SER A 17 15.99 -5.71 28.26
N SER A 18 17.02 -4.86 28.43
CA SER A 18 18.15 -4.78 27.50
C SER A 18 18.93 -6.09 27.46
N SER A 19 19.24 -6.67 28.63
CA SER A 19 19.99 -7.93 28.71
C SER A 19 19.26 -9.12 28.09
N LYS A 20 17.91 -9.09 28.14
CA LYS A 20 17.07 -10.10 27.51
C LYS A 20 17.11 -9.93 25.98
N LYS A 21 16.89 -8.71 25.48
CA LYS A 21 16.98 -8.39 24.04
C LYS A 21 18.33 -8.81 23.45
N ASP A 22 19.43 -8.53 24.15
CA ASP A 22 20.79 -8.90 23.70
C ASP A 22 20.98 -10.41 23.61
N LYS A 23 20.39 -11.19 24.53
CA LYS A 23 20.44 -12.66 24.45
C LYS A 23 19.60 -13.18 23.29
N ASP A 24 18.41 -12.63 23.11
CA ASP A 24 17.46 -13.08 22.09
C ASP A 24 18.02 -12.82 20.67
N ILE A 25 18.65 -11.67 20.43
CA ILE A 25 19.26 -11.37 19.12
C ILE A 25 20.49 -12.24 18.81
N GLN A 26 21.30 -12.58 19.82
CA GLN A 26 22.46 -13.47 19.63
C GLN A 26 22.00 -14.91 19.34
N GLU A 27 20.93 -15.36 19.98
CA GLU A 27 20.30 -16.64 19.66
C GLU A 27 19.71 -16.64 18.25
N PHE A 28 19.08 -15.55 17.83
CA PHE A 28 18.61 -15.37 16.45
C PHE A 28 19.76 -15.44 15.44
N PHE A 29 20.86 -14.72 15.64
CA PHE A 29 22.03 -14.79 14.77
C PHE A 29 22.62 -16.20 14.70
N LYS A 30 22.64 -16.92 15.82
CA LYS A 30 23.03 -18.33 15.86
C LYS A 30 22.07 -19.20 15.04
N GLY A 31 20.76 -19.00 15.18
CA GLY A 31 19.74 -19.71 14.39
C GLY A 31 19.82 -19.41 12.89
N LYS A 32 20.30 -18.23 12.51
CA LYS A 32 20.56 -17.82 11.12
C LYS A 32 21.93 -18.24 10.58
N ASN A 33 22.72 -18.98 11.37
CA ASN A 33 24.08 -19.42 11.01
C ASN A 33 25.01 -18.27 10.59
N CYS A 34 24.91 -17.14 11.29
CA CYS A 34 25.76 -15.98 11.04
C CYS A 34 27.25 -16.30 11.23
N ASP A 35 28.08 -16.02 10.24
CA ASP A 35 29.54 -16.11 10.38
C ASP A 35 30.02 -15.05 11.38
N PRO A 36 30.72 -15.42 12.47
CA PRO A 36 31.27 -14.46 13.42
C PRO A 36 32.13 -13.35 12.79
N LYS A 37 32.78 -13.60 11.64
CA LYS A 37 33.55 -12.59 10.89
C LYS A 37 32.67 -11.58 10.15
N CYS A 38 31.41 -11.93 9.90
CA CYS A 38 30.40 -11.09 9.27
C CYS A 38 29.33 -10.60 10.27
N THR A 39 29.57 -10.77 11.57
CA THR A 39 28.67 -10.31 12.63
C THR A 39 29.21 -9.04 13.26
N PHE A 40 28.37 -7.99 13.31
CA PHE A 40 28.70 -6.74 13.99
C PHE A 40 28.02 -6.69 15.37
N ASN A 41 28.81 -6.89 16.43
CA ASN A 41 28.32 -6.95 17.82
C ASN A 41 28.20 -5.58 18.48
N SER A 42 27.63 -4.59 17.79
CA SER A 42 27.34 -3.28 18.36
C SER A 42 26.09 -2.68 17.71
N THR A 43 25.26 -2.01 18.51
CA THR A 43 23.98 -1.45 18.07
C THR A 43 24.11 -0.12 17.33
N ASN A 44 24.86 0.84 17.89
CA ASN A 44 25.01 2.18 17.30
C ASN A 44 26.29 2.26 16.47
N LEU A 45 26.19 2.53 15.17
CA LEU A 45 27.38 2.68 14.32
C LEU A 45 27.97 4.09 14.47
N THR A 46 29.23 4.17 14.89
CA THR A 46 29.98 5.42 15.16
C THR A 46 31.45 5.26 14.77
N LYS A 47 32.23 6.35 14.75
CA LYS A 47 33.68 6.30 14.53
C LYS A 47 34.41 5.42 15.55
N ARG A 48 33.87 5.31 16.77
CA ARG A 48 34.46 4.49 17.84
C ARG A 48 34.45 3.01 17.53
N ASN A 49 33.48 2.51 16.76
CA ASN A 49 33.31 1.08 16.49
C ASN A 49 33.29 0.70 15.01
N MET A 50 33.32 1.67 14.07
CA MET A 50 33.33 1.40 12.63
C MET A 50 34.49 0.51 12.14
N HIS A 51 35.57 0.40 12.93
CA HIS A 51 36.70 -0.47 12.60
C HIS A 51 36.43 -1.96 12.87
N PHE A 52 35.40 -2.28 13.67
CA PHE A 52 34.89 -3.64 13.85
C PHE A 52 33.82 -4.03 12.82
N PHE A 53 33.40 -3.10 11.95
CA PHE A 53 32.40 -3.38 10.93
C PHE A 53 32.95 -4.37 9.87
N PRO A 54 32.20 -5.41 9.48
CA PRO A 54 32.68 -6.47 8.58
C PRO A 54 32.65 -6.06 7.10
N LYS A 55 33.55 -5.15 6.70
CA LYS A 55 33.56 -4.49 5.37
C LYS A 55 33.71 -5.43 4.17
N SER A 56 34.24 -6.63 4.36
CA SER A 56 34.48 -7.61 3.28
C SER A 56 33.29 -8.54 3.03
N CYS A 57 32.26 -8.48 3.88
CA CYS A 57 31.13 -9.40 3.82
C CYS A 57 30.00 -8.86 2.94
N ASN A 58 29.38 -9.75 2.16
CA ASN A 58 28.20 -9.44 1.37
C ASN A 58 26.90 -9.55 2.17
N GLN A 59 26.85 -10.46 3.13
CA GLN A 59 25.78 -10.60 4.09
C GLN A 59 26.35 -10.36 5.48
N ILE A 60 25.68 -9.51 6.26
CA ILE A 60 26.08 -9.22 7.62
C ILE A 60 24.96 -9.54 8.59
N CYS A 61 25.33 -9.97 9.79
CA CYS A 61 24.40 -10.08 10.91
C CYS A 61 24.67 -8.94 11.88
N ALA A 62 23.72 -8.03 12.02
CA ALA A 62 23.94 -6.79 12.73
C ALA A 62 22.65 -6.15 13.22
N GLU A 63 22.74 -5.48 14.37
CA GLU A 63 21.80 -4.43 14.74
C GLU A 63 22.38 -3.10 14.24
N ILE A 64 21.89 -2.61 13.12
CA ILE A 64 22.31 -1.32 12.54
C ILE A 64 21.33 -0.25 13.00
N SER A 65 21.77 0.59 13.93
CA SER A 65 21.06 1.83 14.29
C SER A 65 21.91 3.05 13.95
N LEU A 66 21.42 3.86 13.00
CA LEU A 66 21.93 5.18 12.67
C LEU A 66 21.01 6.24 13.27
N ASN A 67 21.58 7.19 14.00
CA ASN A 67 20.80 8.24 14.67
C ASN A 67 21.55 9.56 14.86
N ASP A 68 20.99 10.46 15.66
CA ASP A 68 21.56 11.76 16.01
C ASP A 68 22.95 11.68 16.67
N LYS A 69 23.34 10.52 17.21
CA LYS A 69 24.67 10.25 17.78
C LYS A 69 25.66 9.68 16.75
N THR A 70 25.23 9.35 15.55
CA THR A 70 26.12 8.86 14.49
C THR A 70 27.02 10.00 14.01
N ASP A 71 28.33 9.85 14.23
CA ASP A 71 29.37 10.83 13.92
C ASP A 71 30.14 10.53 12.62
N LEU A 72 29.59 9.62 11.80
CA LEU A 72 30.12 9.22 10.49
C LEU A 72 29.62 10.15 9.38
N SER A 73 30.50 10.43 8.43
CA SER A 73 30.15 11.07 7.16
C SER A 73 29.49 10.07 6.20
N GLU A 74 28.79 10.59 5.20
CA GLU A 74 28.21 9.77 4.13
C GLU A 74 29.28 8.94 3.39
N GLN A 75 30.47 9.51 3.13
CA GLN A 75 31.58 8.80 2.51
C GLN A 75 32.11 7.63 3.37
N GLU A 76 32.18 7.82 4.68
CA GLU A 76 32.55 6.75 5.61
C GLU A 76 31.50 5.63 5.58
N LEU A 77 30.21 5.98 5.57
CA LEU A 77 29.12 4.99 5.47
C LEU A 77 29.16 4.25 4.12
N ILE A 78 29.33 4.95 3.01
CA ILE A 78 29.49 4.32 1.68
C ILE A 78 30.62 3.28 1.73
N PHE A 79 31.77 3.64 2.30
CA PHE A 79 32.90 2.71 2.40
C PHE A 79 32.60 1.49 3.29
N LEU A 80 31.82 1.65 4.37
CA LEU A 80 31.43 0.55 5.24
C LEU A 80 30.48 -0.43 4.52
N PHE A 81 29.47 0.10 3.82
CA PHE A 81 28.38 -0.68 3.24
C PHE A 81 28.60 -1.08 1.78
N GLN A 82 29.68 -0.65 1.11
CA GLN A 82 29.94 -0.87 -0.33
C GLN A 82 29.80 -2.33 -0.80
N ASN A 83 30.10 -3.32 0.05
CA ASN A 83 30.00 -4.74 -0.30
C ASN A 83 28.72 -5.39 0.24
N VAL A 84 28.00 -4.73 1.13
CA VAL A 84 26.85 -5.30 1.84
C VAL A 84 25.64 -5.32 0.91
N LYS A 85 25.16 -6.53 0.65
CA LYS A 85 23.95 -6.85 -0.13
C LYS A 85 22.80 -7.33 0.75
N SER A 86 23.08 -7.89 1.92
CA SER A 86 22.03 -8.40 2.80
C SER A 86 22.34 -8.11 4.27
N ILE A 87 21.32 -7.67 5.01
CA ILE A 87 21.38 -7.45 6.46
C ILE A 87 20.40 -8.40 7.14
N ILE A 88 20.91 -9.21 8.07
CA ILE A 88 20.11 -10.03 8.98
C ILE A 88 20.17 -9.39 10.37
N GLY A 89 19.05 -8.97 10.94
CA GLY A 89 18.98 -8.35 12.26
C GLY A 89 18.04 -7.17 12.32
N ILE A 90 18.55 -5.97 12.56
CA ILE A 90 17.72 -4.77 12.75
C ILE A 90 18.30 -3.65 11.90
N LEU A 91 17.43 -2.87 11.24
CA LEU A 91 17.81 -1.69 10.47
C LEU A 91 16.95 -0.49 10.87
N ASN A 92 17.54 0.40 11.65
CA ASN A 92 16.93 1.63 12.13
C ASN A 92 17.75 2.85 11.68
N ILE A 93 17.08 3.80 11.06
CA ILE A 93 17.66 5.06 10.59
C ILE A 93 16.74 6.18 11.08
N ILE A 94 17.06 6.71 12.25
CA ILE A 94 16.13 7.54 13.02
C ILE A 94 16.80 8.86 13.42
N SER A 95 16.19 10.00 13.09
CA SER A 95 16.70 11.32 13.49
C SER A 95 18.13 11.60 13.00
N THR A 96 18.47 11.14 11.79
CA THR A 96 19.78 11.41 11.19
C THR A 96 19.81 12.72 10.42
N LYS A 97 21.02 13.20 10.12
CA LYS A 97 21.27 14.41 9.32
C LYS A 97 21.49 14.14 7.82
N TYR A 98 21.33 12.89 7.38
CA TYR A 98 21.66 12.50 6.01
C TYR A 98 20.55 12.90 5.04
N ALA A 99 20.94 13.42 3.88
CA ALA A 99 20.00 13.82 2.84
C ALA A 99 19.41 12.63 2.07
N ASN A 100 20.07 11.47 2.14
CA ASN A 100 19.67 10.23 1.47
C ASN A 100 20.32 8.99 2.13
N LEU A 101 19.94 7.80 1.68
CA LEU A 101 20.48 6.50 2.10
C LEU A 101 21.30 5.81 1.01
N LYS A 102 21.92 6.53 0.08
CA LYS A 102 22.71 5.95 -1.03
C LYS A 102 23.95 5.19 -0.55
N PHE A 103 24.37 5.40 0.70
CA PHE A 103 25.33 4.49 1.33
C PHE A 103 24.82 3.05 1.47
N LEU A 104 23.51 2.80 1.32
CA LEU A 104 22.87 1.49 1.22
C LEU A 104 22.36 1.18 -0.19
N GLU A 105 22.82 1.89 -1.24
CA GLU A 105 22.32 1.70 -2.60
C GLU A 105 22.48 0.24 -3.09
N GLY A 106 23.54 -0.45 -2.65
CA GLY A 106 23.81 -1.86 -2.98
C GLY A 106 23.07 -2.90 -2.11
N LEU A 107 22.26 -2.46 -1.13
CA LEU A 107 21.51 -3.35 -0.26
C LEU A 107 20.34 -3.99 -1.03
N GLU A 108 20.35 -5.31 -1.15
CA GLU A 108 19.38 -6.10 -1.90
C GLU A 108 18.29 -6.72 -1.01
N ALA A 109 18.61 -7.05 0.24
CA ALA A 109 17.68 -7.71 1.16
C ALA A 109 17.86 -7.30 2.63
N VAL A 110 16.75 -7.29 3.38
CA VAL A 110 16.76 -7.19 4.84
C VAL A 110 15.91 -8.31 5.44
N GLU A 111 16.46 -9.03 6.40
CA GLU A 111 15.74 -10.01 7.22
C GLU A 111 15.77 -9.58 8.68
N CYS A 112 14.61 -9.24 9.22
CA CYS A 112 14.48 -8.68 10.54
C CYS A 112 14.46 -9.74 11.65
N PHE A 113 14.96 -9.36 12.82
CA PHE A 113 14.85 -10.12 14.05
C PHE A 113 13.43 -10.00 14.63
N ASP A 114 12.78 -11.14 14.88
CA ASP A 114 11.44 -11.20 15.49
C ASP A 114 10.41 -10.34 14.73
N ASP A 115 9.43 -9.76 15.41
CA ASP A 115 8.42 -8.87 14.85
C ASP A 115 8.97 -7.41 14.65
N SER A 116 10.25 -7.23 14.29
CA SER A 116 10.82 -5.90 14.02
C SER A 116 10.63 -5.42 12.58
N GLU A 117 10.75 -4.11 12.40
CA GLU A 117 10.56 -3.40 11.13
C GLU A 117 11.85 -2.76 10.63
N VAL A 118 11.94 -2.52 9.32
CA VAL A 118 12.87 -1.51 8.79
C VAL A 118 12.29 -0.13 9.09
N SER A 119 13.00 0.68 9.87
CA SER A 119 12.51 1.97 10.35
C SER A 119 13.34 3.15 9.82
N ILE A 120 12.72 4.01 9.02
CA ILE A 120 13.30 5.25 8.49
C ILE A 120 12.43 6.43 8.96
N LEU A 121 12.77 6.96 10.13
CA LEU A 121 11.88 7.84 10.88
C LEU A 121 12.56 9.17 11.25
N LEU A 122 11.82 10.28 11.25
CA LEU A 122 12.28 11.56 11.81
C LEU A 122 13.56 12.11 11.15
N ASN A 123 13.88 11.73 9.90
CA ASN A 123 15.06 12.23 9.20
C ASN A 123 14.69 13.52 8.45
N TYR A 124 14.60 14.63 9.18
CA TYR A 124 14.09 15.90 8.66
C TYR A 124 14.89 16.50 7.48
N GLU A 125 16.16 16.13 7.32
CA GLU A 125 17.00 16.57 6.20
C GLU A 125 16.93 15.64 4.98
N MET A 126 16.29 14.48 5.10
CA MET A 126 16.21 13.48 4.05
C MET A 126 15.32 13.95 2.91
N THR A 127 15.81 13.84 1.68
CA THR A 127 15.11 14.27 0.45
C THR A 127 14.77 13.11 -0.48
N GLU A 128 15.47 11.99 -0.32
CA GLU A 128 15.34 10.76 -1.11
C GLU A 128 15.72 9.57 -0.21
N LEU A 129 15.10 8.38 -0.36
CA LEU A 129 15.67 7.19 0.30
C LEU A 129 16.87 6.69 -0.49
N GLY A 130 16.70 6.32 -1.76
CA GLY A 130 17.80 5.85 -2.60
C GLY A 130 18.22 4.40 -2.30
N LEU A 131 17.28 3.57 -1.84
CA LEU A 131 17.48 2.12 -1.68
C LEU A 131 17.25 1.41 -3.03
N GLY A 132 18.05 1.81 -4.03
CA GLY A 132 17.83 1.47 -5.43
C GLY A 132 17.82 -0.02 -5.72
N SER A 133 18.66 -0.81 -5.03
CA SER A 133 18.76 -2.26 -5.25
C SER A 133 17.88 -3.11 -4.33
N LEU A 134 17.07 -2.52 -3.44
CA LEU A 134 16.35 -3.30 -2.43
C LEU A 134 15.22 -4.11 -3.08
N THR A 135 15.35 -5.44 -3.05
CA THR A 135 14.41 -6.38 -3.70
C THR A 135 13.53 -7.15 -2.71
N GLU A 136 14.00 -7.38 -1.48
CA GLU A 136 13.34 -8.24 -0.50
C GLU A 136 13.38 -7.66 0.92
N VAL A 137 12.22 -7.60 1.57
CA VAL A 137 12.08 -7.24 2.98
C VAL A 137 11.37 -8.37 3.72
N ASN A 138 12.09 -9.07 4.59
CA ASN A 138 11.54 -10.11 5.46
C ASN A 138 11.44 -9.58 6.89
N CYS A 139 10.41 -8.77 7.17
CA CYS A 139 10.21 -8.03 8.42
C CYS A 139 8.73 -7.96 8.80
N ASP A 140 8.39 -7.57 10.03
CA ASP A 140 6.99 -7.29 10.40
C ASP A 140 6.45 -6.07 9.63
N GLY A 141 7.33 -5.14 9.30
CA GLY A 141 7.01 -3.92 8.59
C GLY A 141 8.18 -3.19 7.93
N PHE A 142 7.82 -2.20 7.12
CA PHE A 142 8.68 -1.23 6.47
C PHE A 142 8.07 0.16 6.67
N SER A 143 8.72 0.98 7.48
CA SER A 143 8.18 2.27 7.94
C SER A 143 9.06 3.43 7.47
N VAL A 144 8.47 4.35 6.70
CA VAL A 144 9.07 5.60 6.22
C VAL A 144 8.17 6.75 6.65
N LYS A 145 8.43 7.33 7.82
CA LYS A 145 7.52 8.30 8.43
C LYS A 145 8.21 9.53 8.98
N VAL A 146 7.52 10.66 8.91
CA VAL A 146 7.97 11.93 9.53
C VAL A 146 9.32 12.39 8.96
N ASN A 147 9.52 12.23 7.65
CA ASN A 147 10.68 12.76 6.93
C ASN A 147 10.25 14.01 6.13
N GLU A 148 10.22 15.17 6.79
CA GLU A 148 9.56 16.41 6.29
C GLU A 148 10.06 16.93 4.93
N LYS A 149 11.29 16.57 4.53
CA LYS A 149 11.87 16.98 3.24
C LYS A 149 11.87 15.86 2.19
N LEU A 150 11.39 14.66 2.51
CA LEU A 150 11.45 13.50 1.63
C LEU A 150 10.50 13.69 0.44
N LYS A 151 11.05 13.71 -0.78
CA LYS A 151 10.30 13.96 -2.02
C LYS A 151 10.01 12.70 -2.82
N ILE A 152 10.89 11.71 -2.76
CA ILE A 152 10.82 10.47 -3.53
C ILE A 152 11.39 9.30 -2.72
N LEU A 153 10.94 8.08 -2.98
CA LEU A 153 11.55 6.88 -2.40
C LEU A 153 12.82 6.51 -3.17
N ASN A 154 12.74 6.39 -4.49
CA ASN A 154 13.79 5.79 -5.32
C ASN A 154 14.10 4.35 -4.88
N MET A 155 13.06 3.52 -4.94
CA MET A 155 13.06 2.09 -4.59
C MET A 155 12.43 1.21 -5.68
N PRO A 156 12.99 1.20 -6.90
CA PRO A 156 12.33 0.64 -8.07
C PRO A 156 12.30 -0.90 -8.11
N ASP A 157 13.10 -1.59 -7.30
CA ASP A 157 13.37 -3.03 -7.44
C ASP A 157 12.65 -3.94 -6.43
N ILE A 158 11.85 -3.36 -5.52
CA ILE A 158 11.15 -4.13 -4.48
C ILE A 158 10.19 -5.14 -5.10
N LYS A 159 10.32 -6.42 -4.73
CA LYS A 159 9.57 -7.54 -5.35
C LYS A 159 9.00 -8.51 -4.33
N LYS A 160 9.47 -8.48 -3.09
CA LYS A 160 9.08 -9.43 -2.05
C LYS A 160 9.00 -8.75 -0.70
N MET A 161 7.91 -9.01 0.01
CA MET A 161 7.77 -8.69 1.42
C MET A 161 7.22 -9.89 2.16
N LYS A 162 7.83 -10.29 3.26
CA LYS A 162 7.34 -11.41 4.09
C LYS A 162 7.50 -11.07 5.55
N ASN A 163 6.62 -11.63 6.36
CA ASN A 163 6.77 -11.60 7.80
C ASN A 163 7.61 -12.82 8.23
N PRO A 164 8.68 -12.63 9.03
CA PRO A 164 9.62 -13.70 9.36
C PRO A 164 9.01 -14.77 10.27
N THR A 165 8.03 -14.41 11.11
CA THR A 165 7.39 -15.31 12.08
C THR A 165 6.06 -15.88 11.55
N LYS A 166 5.36 -15.14 10.68
CA LYS A 166 4.01 -15.46 10.19
C LYS A 166 3.92 -15.28 8.68
N PRO A 167 4.30 -16.28 7.86
CA PRO A 167 4.41 -16.14 6.39
C PRO A 167 3.14 -15.67 5.66
N ASN A 168 1.96 -15.87 6.26
CA ASN A 168 0.67 -15.46 5.71
C ASN A 168 0.17 -14.10 6.26
N LYS A 169 0.85 -13.51 7.24
CA LYS A 169 0.56 -12.16 7.74
C LYS A 169 1.14 -11.15 6.76
N GLU A 170 0.38 -10.11 6.46
CA GLU A 170 0.87 -8.98 5.69
C GLU A 170 2.03 -8.28 6.42
N VAL A 171 3.00 -7.83 5.64
CA VAL A 171 4.04 -6.90 6.08
C VAL A 171 3.43 -5.52 6.06
N TYR A 172 3.49 -4.84 7.21
CA TYR A 172 3.03 -3.47 7.33
C TYR A 172 3.89 -2.53 6.46
N VAL A 173 3.30 -1.79 5.51
CA VAL A 173 4.02 -0.77 4.73
C VAL A 173 3.48 0.60 5.10
N GLY A 174 4.20 1.30 5.98
CA GLY A 174 3.80 2.60 6.51
C GLY A 174 4.62 3.73 5.90
N ILE A 175 4.08 4.41 4.90
CA ILE A 175 4.68 5.59 4.27
C ILE A 175 3.74 6.76 4.52
N ALA A 176 4.06 7.60 5.49
CA ALA A 176 3.13 8.63 5.98
C ALA A 176 3.87 9.84 6.55
N ASP A 177 3.17 10.97 6.69
CA ASP A 177 3.67 12.17 7.37
C ASP A 177 5.02 12.67 6.82
N ASN A 178 5.30 12.45 5.53
CA ASN A 178 6.50 12.92 4.86
C ASN A 178 6.25 14.34 4.26
N SER A 179 7.14 14.84 3.40
CA SER A 179 6.96 16.16 2.78
C SER A 179 5.60 16.29 2.08
N ASN A 180 4.97 17.47 2.12
CA ASN A 180 3.78 17.83 1.32
C ASN A 180 4.07 17.96 -0.20
N SER A 181 5.24 17.51 -0.63
CA SER A 181 5.64 17.37 -2.02
C SER A 181 6.12 15.95 -2.33
N PHE A 182 5.87 15.01 -1.41
CA PHE A 182 6.24 13.62 -1.56
C PHE A 182 5.38 13.01 -2.66
N CYS A 183 6.05 12.50 -3.69
CA CYS A 183 5.40 11.71 -4.71
C CYS A 183 5.91 10.26 -4.66
N ILE A 184 4.98 9.32 -4.84
CA ILE A 184 5.33 7.92 -5.09
C ILE A 184 5.33 7.70 -6.60
N SER A 185 6.33 7.00 -7.14
CA SER A 185 6.31 6.70 -8.57
C SER A 185 5.25 5.63 -8.89
N PRO A 186 4.64 5.69 -10.09
CA PRO A 186 3.81 4.60 -10.62
C PRO A 186 4.47 3.21 -10.51
N LEU A 187 5.77 3.11 -10.80
CA LEU A 187 6.51 1.84 -10.70
C LEU A 187 6.58 1.33 -9.25
N GLU A 188 6.92 2.19 -8.29
CA GLU A 188 6.98 1.80 -6.87
C GLU A 188 5.61 1.36 -6.35
N MET A 189 4.55 2.11 -6.66
CA MET A 189 3.19 1.72 -6.28
C MET A 189 2.78 0.40 -6.94
N TYR A 190 3.08 0.20 -8.23
CA TYR A 190 2.81 -1.06 -8.93
C TYR A 190 3.48 -2.24 -8.23
N ASN A 191 4.76 -2.10 -7.88
CA ASN A 191 5.52 -3.13 -7.20
C ASN A 191 4.89 -3.48 -5.83
N PHE A 192 4.50 -2.49 -5.03
CA PHE A 192 3.80 -2.74 -3.76
C PHE A 192 2.45 -3.46 -3.98
N LEU A 193 1.68 -3.06 -4.99
CA LEU A 193 0.40 -3.69 -5.33
C LEU A 193 0.56 -5.11 -5.87
N GLU A 194 1.69 -5.42 -6.52
CA GLU A 194 1.99 -6.74 -7.03
C GLU A 194 2.35 -7.74 -5.91
N ILE A 195 2.96 -7.26 -4.82
CA ILE A 195 3.35 -8.08 -3.68
C ILE A 195 2.10 -8.46 -2.85
N PRO A 196 1.66 -9.74 -2.85
CA PRO A 196 0.41 -10.13 -2.20
C PRO A 196 0.40 -9.87 -0.69
N THR A 197 1.57 -9.96 -0.07
CA THR A 197 1.80 -9.82 1.37
C THR A 197 2.19 -8.39 1.79
N ALA A 198 2.16 -7.40 0.90
CA ALA A 198 2.40 -6.01 1.27
C ALA A 198 1.07 -5.34 1.69
N GLY A 199 1.01 -4.84 2.93
CA GLY A 199 -0.10 -4.05 3.45
C GLY A 199 0.00 -2.61 2.97
N VAL A 200 -0.64 -2.29 1.83
CA VAL A 200 -0.47 -1.04 1.09
C VAL A 200 -1.38 0.11 1.53
N ASP A 201 -2.34 -0.14 2.43
CA ASP A 201 -3.36 0.84 2.84
C ASP A 201 -2.77 2.04 3.61
N GLN A 202 -1.53 1.93 4.08
CA GLN A 202 -0.83 2.98 4.80
C GLN A 202 0.28 3.64 3.97
N ILE A 203 0.15 3.59 2.65
CA ILE A 203 1.00 4.33 1.70
C ILE A 203 0.28 5.62 1.29
N TYR A 204 0.69 6.72 1.92
CA TYR A 204 0.20 8.07 1.64
C TYR A 204 1.27 8.88 0.90
N ALA A 205 0.85 9.51 -0.18
CA ALA A 205 1.65 10.44 -0.95
C ALA A 205 0.76 11.57 -1.48
N ASP A 206 1.30 12.78 -1.62
CA ASP A 206 0.51 13.91 -2.13
C ASP A 206 0.14 13.72 -3.61
N SER A 207 0.98 12.99 -4.35
CA SER A 207 0.78 12.75 -5.77
C SER A 207 1.56 11.55 -6.27
N TYR A 208 1.27 11.14 -7.50
CA TYR A 208 2.16 10.27 -8.25
C TYR A 208 3.25 11.09 -8.94
N CYS A 209 4.48 10.59 -8.93
CA CYS A 209 5.57 11.24 -9.67
C CYS A 209 5.29 11.24 -11.17
N LYS A 210 5.61 12.35 -11.85
CA LYS A 210 5.47 12.45 -13.30
C LYS A 210 6.46 11.51 -13.99
N MET A 211 5.98 10.78 -14.98
CA MET A 211 6.78 9.92 -15.85
C MET A 211 6.38 10.20 -17.31
N ASP A 212 7.34 10.43 -18.20
CA ASP A 212 7.01 10.74 -19.60
C ASP A 212 6.54 9.51 -20.40
N THR A 213 6.81 8.31 -19.87
CA THR A 213 6.55 7.02 -20.53
C THR A 213 5.16 6.45 -20.23
N ILE A 214 4.39 7.07 -19.32
CA ILE A 214 3.07 6.59 -18.90
C ILE A 214 1.94 7.37 -19.59
N CYS A 215 0.84 6.70 -19.93
CA CYS A 215 -0.32 7.39 -20.48
C CYS A 215 -0.96 8.29 -19.42
N THR A 216 -1.35 9.51 -19.80
CA THR A 216 -2.14 10.42 -18.93
C THR A 216 -3.61 10.49 -19.33
N LYS A 217 -3.98 9.79 -20.40
CA LYS A 217 -5.33 9.70 -20.95
C LYS A 217 -5.54 8.32 -21.54
N LEU A 218 -6.79 7.88 -21.56
CA LEU A 218 -7.17 6.62 -22.18
C LEU A 218 -6.90 6.65 -23.69
N SER A 219 -6.06 5.75 -24.17
CA SER A 219 -5.74 5.58 -25.59
C SER A 219 -5.27 4.14 -25.87
N LYS A 220 -5.18 3.76 -27.15
CA LYS A 220 -4.76 2.41 -27.55
C LYS A 220 -3.37 2.09 -27.02
N ASN A 221 -3.17 0.83 -26.61
CA ASN A 221 -1.90 0.28 -26.12
C ASN A 221 -1.39 0.89 -24.80
N CYS A 222 -2.21 1.66 -24.07
CA CYS A 222 -1.85 2.07 -22.72
C CYS A 222 -1.83 0.86 -21.79
N ILE A 223 -0.67 0.59 -21.20
CA ILE A 223 -0.49 -0.44 -20.18
C ILE A 223 -0.80 0.17 -18.81
N TRP A 224 -0.25 1.33 -18.54
CA TRP A 224 -0.47 2.08 -17.30
C TRP A 224 -1.05 3.45 -17.59
N ILE A 225 -1.98 3.89 -16.75
CA ILE A 225 -2.58 5.23 -16.83
C ILE A 225 -2.28 5.98 -15.53
N LEU A 226 -1.72 7.18 -15.66
CA LEU A 226 -1.52 8.15 -14.60
C LEU A 226 -2.66 9.17 -14.60
N GLY A 227 -3.47 9.15 -13.54
CA GLY A 227 -4.66 9.98 -13.40
C GLY A 227 -5.96 9.18 -13.49
N ASP A 228 -7.06 9.89 -13.25
CA ASP A 228 -8.39 9.29 -13.23
C ASP A 228 -8.90 8.93 -14.64
N VAL A 229 -9.58 7.80 -14.74
CA VAL A 229 -10.20 7.29 -15.98
C VAL A 229 -11.72 7.40 -15.87
N LYS A 230 -12.36 8.04 -16.85
CA LYS A 230 -13.82 8.09 -16.96
C LYS A 230 -14.29 7.40 -18.23
N ILE A 231 -15.10 6.35 -18.07
CA ILE A 231 -15.73 5.60 -19.14
C ILE A 231 -17.21 6.00 -19.20
N THR A 232 -17.64 6.50 -20.35
CA THR A 232 -19.02 6.92 -20.63
C THR A 232 -19.51 6.29 -21.93
N THR A 233 -20.77 6.53 -22.31
CA THR A 233 -21.39 5.96 -23.52
C THR A 233 -20.60 6.14 -24.82
N ASN A 234 -19.80 7.21 -24.93
CA ASN A 234 -19.05 7.53 -26.14
C ASN A 234 -17.60 7.02 -26.13
N CYS A 235 -17.20 6.29 -25.09
CA CYS A 235 -15.84 5.77 -24.96
C CYS A 235 -15.66 4.48 -25.77
N ASP A 236 -14.56 4.38 -26.50
CA ASP A 236 -14.12 3.12 -27.11
C ASP A 236 -13.52 2.21 -26.02
N LEU A 237 -14.27 1.17 -25.65
CA LEU A 237 -13.91 0.21 -24.61
C LEU A 237 -12.68 -0.63 -24.99
N GLU A 238 -12.32 -0.72 -26.28
CA GLU A 238 -11.11 -1.43 -26.72
C GLU A 238 -9.84 -0.82 -26.12
N ASN A 239 -9.85 0.48 -25.79
CA ASN A 239 -8.70 1.14 -25.17
C ASN A 239 -8.37 0.60 -23.77
N MET A 240 -9.31 -0.09 -23.12
CA MET A 240 -9.09 -0.68 -21.79
C MET A 240 -8.48 -2.08 -21.82
N LYS A 241 -8.48 -2.76 -22.97
CA LYS A 241 -8.02 -4.16 -23.08
C LYS A 241 -6.55 -4.38 -22.77
N SER A 242 -5.71 -3.34 -22.89
CA SER A 242 -4.30 -3.39 -22.55
C SER A 242 -3.97 -2.82 -21.16
N VAL A 243 -4.92 -2.12 -20.53
CA VAL A 243 -4.66 -1.39 -19.29
C VAL A 243 -4.52 -2.38 -18.14
N GLU A 244 -3.36 -2.42 -17.52
CA GLU A 244 -3.06 -3.26 -16.36
C GLU A 244 -3.20 -2.51 -15.04
N ALA A 245 -2.87 -1.21 -15.01
CA ALA A 245 -2.92 -0.41 -13.80
C ALA A 245 -3.39 1.03 -14.05
N ILE A 246 -4.18 1.54 -13.11
CA ILE A 246 -4.61 2.94 -13.06
C ILE A 246 -4.09 3.55 -11.76
N PHE A 247 -3.20 4.54 -11.88
CA PHE A 247 -2.69 5.35 -10.79
C PHE A 247 -3.57 6.59 -10.63
N GLY A 248 -4.76 6.33 -10.11
CA GLY A 248 -5.92 7.20 -10.04
C GLY A 248 -7.17 6.34 -9.79
N GLY A 249 -8.35 6.94 -9.94
CA GLY A 249 -9.63 6.26 -9.87
C GLY A 249 -10.17 5.89 -11.24
N ILE A 250 -11.11 4.96 -11.28
CA ILE A 250 -11.91 4.64 -12.48
C ILE A 250 -13.39 4.86 -12.19
N THR A 251 -14.05 5.61 -13.06
CA THR A 251 -15.49 5.80 -13.05
C THR A 251 -16.09 5.25 -14.34
N ILE A 252 -17.05 4.34 -14.24
CA ILE A 252 -17.81 3.81 -15.38
C ILE A 252 -19.25 4.25 -15.20
N SER A 253 -19.73 5.14 -16.09
CA SER A 253 -20.99 5.85 -15.90
C SER A 253 -21.86 5.85 -17.15
N GLY A 254 -23.13 5.46 -16.99
CA GLY A 254 -24.17 5.61 -18.03
C GLY A 254 -23.99 4.71 -19.26
N THR A 255 -23.04 3.77 -19.24
CA THR A 255 -22.77 2.86 -20.36
C THR A 255 -23.84 1.78 -20.50
N ASN A 256 -23.92 1.13 -21.66
CA ASN A 256 -24.85 0.02 -21.91
C ASN A 256 -24.13 -1.35 -21.88
N ILE A 257 -23.27 -1.56 -20.88
CA ILE A 257 -22.57 -2.83 -20.66
C ILE A 257 -23.41 -3.76 -19.77
N THR A 258 -23.18 -5.06 -19.92
CA THR A 258 -23.77 -6.11 -19.06
C THR A 258 -22.77 -6.68 -18.06
N ASP A 259 -21.47 -6.46 -18.27
CA ASP A 259 -20.37 -7.00 -17.47
C ASP A 259 -19.08 -6.19 -17.68
N PHE A 260 -18.00 -6.58 -16.98
CA PHE A 260 -16.69 -5.95 -17.06
C PHE A 260 -15.67 -6.71 -17.92
N SER A 261 -16.12 -7.52 -18.90
CA SER A 261 -15.23 -8.32 -19.74
C SER A 261 -14.21 -7.50 -20.54
N PHE A 262 -14.51 -6.24 -20.85
CA PHE A 262 -13.59 -5.31 -21.52
C PHE A 262 -12.39 -4.88 -20.64
N LEU A 263 -12.44 -5.13 -19.32
CA LEU A 263 -11.34 -4.90 -18.37
C LEU A 263 -10.46 -6.15 -18.20
N GLU A 264 -10.16 -6.84 -19.31
CA GLU A 264 -9.54 -8.19 -19.30
C GLU A 264 -8.09 -8.25 -18.76
N THR A 265 -7.40 -7.11 -18.66
CA THR A 265 -6.03 -7.00 -18.14
C THR A 265 -5.91 -6.19 -16.87
N LEU A 266 -6.96 -5.46 -16.46
CA LEU A 266 -6.87 -4.54 -15.32
C LEU A 266 -6.64 -5.33 -14.03
N LYS A 267 -5.47 -5.13 -13.41
CA LYS A 267 -5.04 -5.78 -12.17
C LYS A 267 -5.15 -4.84 -10.97
N TYR A 268 -4.90 -3.55 -11.18
CA TYR A 268 -4.69 -2.59 -10.10
C TYR A 268 -5.37 -1.25 -10.35
N VAL A 269 -6.01 -0.72 -9.31
CA VAL A 269 -6.48 0.67 -9.26
C VAL A 269 -6.03 1.26 -7.94
N ALA A 270 -5.31 2.38 -7.99
CA ALA A 270 -4.69 2.97 -6.82
C ALA A 270 -4.92 4.48 -6.76
N GLN A 271 -5.85 4.90 -5.92
CA GLN A 271 -6.24 6.27 -5.67
C GLN A 271 -5.51 6.83 -4.44
N LEU A 272 -4.92 8.02 -4.54
CA LEU A 272 -4.26 8.73 -3.44
C LEU A 272 -5.15 9.83 -2.81
N GLU A 273 -6.27 10.15 -3.42
CA GLU A 273 -7.23 11.10 -2.86
C GLU A 273 -8.21 10.39 -1.92
N HIS A 274 -8.78 11.13 -0.96
CA HIS A 274 -9.86 10.67 -0.08
C HIS A 274 -11.20 10.54 -0.83
N LYS A 275 -11.24 9.68 -1.87
CA LYS A 275 -12.42 9.36 -2.67
C LYS A 275 -12.38 7.89 -3.13
N PRO A 276 -13.51 7.30 -3.56
CA PRO A 276 -13.51 5.93 -4.06
C PRO A 276 -12.55 5.74 -5.22
N ALA A 277 -11.87 4.59 -5.25
CA ALA A 277 -10.98 4.23 -6.34
C ALA A 277 -11.76 3.66 -7.54
N VAL A 278 -12.89 2.99 -7.29
CA VAL A 278 -13.76 2.44 -8.33
C VAL A 278 -15.19 2.90 -8.11
N VAL A 279 -15.77 3.57 -9.11
CA VAL A 279 -17.16 4.03 -9.10
C VAL A 279 -17.87 3.48 -10.33
N ILE A 280 -18.95 2.74 -10.12
CA ILE A 280 -19.79 2.19 -11.18
C ILE A 280 -21.19 2.76 -11.01
N GLU A 281 -21.65 3.56 -11.98
CA GLU A 281 -22.91 4.30 -11.79
C GLU A 281 -23.80 4.33 -13.02
N ASN A 282 -25.12 4.33 -12.79
CA ASN A 282 -26.13 4.51 -13.83
C ASN A 282 -26.06 3.45 -14.95
N ILE A 283 -25.83 2.18 -14.59
CA ILE A 283 -25.76 1.04 -15.53
C ILE A 283 -26.86 0.03 -15.17
N PRO A 284 -28.13 0.29 -15.50
CA PRO A 284 -29.25 -0.55 -15.07
C PRO A 284 -29.24 -1.96 -15.69
N ASN A 285 -28.55 -2.13 -16.82
CA ASN A 285 -28.42 -3.41 -17.54
C ASN A 285 -27.23 -4.26 -17.08
N LEU A 286 -26.48 -3.82 -16.06
CA LEU A 286 -25.36 -4.58 -15.52
C LEU A 286 -25.88 -5.87 -14.89
N MET A 287 -25.36 -7.01 -15.34
CA MET A 287 -25.78 -8.34 -14.87
C MET A 287 -24.66 -9.07 -14.13
N ASN A 288 -23.40 -8.67 -14.33
CA ASN A 288 -22.24 -9.25 -13.67
C ASN A 288 -21.28 -8.16 -13.18
N VAL A 289 -20.97 -8.18 -11.89
CA VAL A 289 -20.08 -7.23 -11.20
C VAL A 289 -18.68 -7.80 -10.94
N THR A 290 -18.39 -9.01 -11.44
CA THR A 290 -17.09 -9.66 -11.29
C THR A 290 -16.06 -9.06 -12.23
N PHE A 291 -14.91 -8.67 -11.69
CA PHE A 291 -13.77 -8.22 -12.48
C PHE A 291 -12.93 -9.41 -12.97
N PRO A 292 -12.49 -9.45 -14.25
CA PRO A 292 -11.76 -10.60 -14.78
C PRO A 292 -10.40 -10.88 -14.11
N LYS A 293 -9.61 -9.83 -13.86
CA LYS A 293 -8.23 -9.94 -13.33
C LYS A 293 -7.89 -8.91 -12.25
N LEU A 294 -8.85 -8.12 -11.79
CA LEU A 294 -8.59 -7.12 -10.76
C LEU A 294 -8.18 -7.84 -9.47
N LYS A 295 -7.02 -7.48 -8.93
CA LYS A 295 -6.43 -8.12 -7.75
C LYS A 295 -6.49 -7.23 -6.52
N ARG A 296 -6.30 -5.93 -6.70
CA ARG A 296 -6.18 -4.98 -5.58
C ARG A 296 -6.69 -3.61 -5.97
N VAL A 297 -7.43 -3.00 -5.04
CA VAL A 297 -7.93 -1.65 -5.14
C VAL A 297 -7.48 -0.89 -3.90
N LYS A 298 -6.64 0.12 -4.10
CA LYS A 298 -6.13 0.99 -3.03
C LYS A 298 -6.85 2.33 -3.10
N SER A 299 -7.31 2.82 -1.95
CA SER A 299 -7.85 4.18 -1.79
C SER A 299 -7.47 4.73 -0.41
N ASP A 300 -7.33 6.05 -0.30
CA ASP A 300 -7.23 6.72 1.01
C ASP A 300 -8.61 7.02 1.63
N SER A 301 -9.69 6.61 0.96
CA SER A 301 -11.03 6.54 1.50
C SER A 301 -11.34 5.14 2.03
N SER A 302 -12.10 5.06 3.13
CA SER A 302 -12.68 3.79 3.60
C SER A 302 -13.74 3.23 2.65
N TYR A 303 -14.32 4.08 1.79
CA TYR A 303 -15.27 3.71 0.75
C TYR A 303 -14.53 3.47 -0.57
N THR A 304 -13.75 2.40 -0.62
CA THR A 304 -12.82 2.11 -1.73
C THR A 304 -13.54 1.87 -3.06
N MET A 305 -14.75 1.33 -3.02
CA MET A 305 -15.52 0.92 -4.21
C MET A 305 -17.02 1.16 -4.02
N GLU A 306 -17.65 1.78 -5.01
CA GLU A 306 -19.07 2.17 -4.97
C GLU A 306 -19.81 1.78 -6.26
N PHE A 307 -21.03 1.27 -6.09
CA PHE A 307 -21.99 0.95 -7.14
C PHE A 307 -23.28 1.72 -6.90
N GLU A 308 -23.69 2.57 -7.84
CA GLU A 308 -24.83 3.47 -7.69
C GLU A 308 -25.79 3.37 -8.88
N ASN A 309 -27.08 3.17 -8.62
CA ASN A 309 -28.11 3.05 -9.66
C ASN A 309 -27.74 2.01 -10.75
N VAL A 310 -27.24 0.85 -10.28
CA VAL A 310 -27.02 -0.35 -11.09
C VAL A 310 -28.25 -1.27 -11.03
N ASN A 311 -28.17 -2.46 -11.63
CA ASN A 311 -29.27 -3.42 -11.57
C ASN A 311 -29.69 -3.71 -10.10
N PRO A 312 -30.99 -3.54 -9.74
CA PRO A 312 -31.47 -3.72 -8.38
C PRO A 312 -31.16 -5.08 -7.76
N ILE A 313 -30.92 -6.12 -8.56
CA ILE A 313 -30.55 -7.45 -8.06
C ILE A 313 -29.37 -7.40 -7.09
N PHE A 314 -28.41 -6.49 -7.29
CA PHE A 314 -27.23 -6.36 -6.44
C PHE A 314 -27.54 -5.76 -5.06
N THR A 315 -28.58 -4.93 -4.96
CA THR A 315 -29.10 -4.44 -3.66
C THR A 315 -30.04 -5.44 -2.98
N LEU A 316 -30.63 -6.35 -3.75
CA LEU A 316 -31.58 -7.35 -3.23
C LEU A 316 -30.89 -8.65 -2.79
N ASN A 317 -29.64 -8.87 -3.20
CA ASN A 317 -28.85 -10.04 -2.81
C ASN A 317 -27.45 -9.61 -2.39
N SER A 318 -27.24 -9.52 -1.08
CA SER A 318 -25.96 -9.14 -0.46
C SER A 318 -24.79 -10.07 -0.81
N THR A 319 -25.07 -11.30 -1.29
CA THR A 319 -24.03 -12.26 -1.71
C THR A 319 -23.07 -11.64 -2.73
N TYR A 320 -23.57 -10.87 -3.70
CA TYR A 320 -22.72 -10.19 -4.69
C TYR A 320 -21.74 -9.21 -4.05
N CYS A 321 -22.20 -8.50 -3.01
CA CYS A 321 -21.37 -7.56 -2.26
C CYS A 321 -20.24 -8.28 -1.50
N TYR A 322 -20.57 -9.35 -0.77
CA TYR A 322 -19.58 -10.15 -0.05
C TYR A 322 -18.60 -10.88 -0.97
N GLU A 323 -19.03 -11.34 -2.14
CA GLU A 323 -18.15 -11.97 -3.15
C GLU A 323 -17.11 -10.98 -3.66
N ILE A 324 -17.50 -9.74 -3.99
CA ILE A 324 -16.56 -8.69 -4.37
C ILE A 324 -15.58 -8.41 -3.22
N ARG A 325 -16.12 -8.14 -2.02
CA ARG A 325 -15.31 -7.82 -0.82
C ARG A 325 -14.25 -8.88 -0.58
N LYS A 326 -14.66 -10.14 -0.58
CA LYS A 326 -13.77 -11.28 -0.37
C LYS A 326 -12.73 -11.42 -1.50
N SER A 327 -13.14 -11.26 -2.76
CA SER A 327 -12.23 -11.45 -3.90
C SER A 327 -11.12 -10.41 -3.95
N LEU A 328 -11.39 -9.20 -3.47
CA LEU A 328 -10.47 -8.07 -3.52
C LEU A 328 -9.84 -7.73 -2.15
N GLY A 329 -10.20 -8.46 -1.09
CA GLY A 329 -9.71 -8.19 0.27
C GLY A 329 -10.12 -6.81 0.80
N LEU A 330 -11.33 -6.34 0.47
CA LEU A 330 -11.79 -5.00 0.88
C LEU A 330 -12.20 -4.99 2.35
N SER A 331 -12.18 -3.78 2.96
CA SER A 331 -12.67 -3.55 4.31
C SER A 331 -14.19 -3.76 4.43
N ASP A 332 -14.70 -3.84 5.66
CA ASP A 332 -16.14 -3.96 5.92
C ASP A 332 -16.95 -2.77 5.37
N TRP A 333 -16.33 -1.63 5.11
CA TRP A 333 -16.99 -0.44 4.56
C TRP A 333 -17.13 -0.45 3.02
N ALA A 334 -16.58 -1.47 2.34
CA ALA A 334 -16.61 -1.59 0.88
C ALA A 334 -16.85 -3.05 0.40
N PRO A 335 -17.44 -3.26 -0.78
CA PRO A 335 -18.04 -2.22 -1.63
C PRO A 335 -19.36 -1.71 -1.04
N LYS A 336 -19.85 -0.58 -1.55
CA LYS A 336 -21.20 -0.09 -1.31
C LYS A 336 -22.09 -0.23 -2.54
N PHE A 337 -23.36 -0.56 -2.32
CA PHE A 337 -24.40 -0.57 -3.34
C PHE A 337 -25.53 0.37 -2.93
N ASP A 338 -25.80 1.40 -3.74
CA ASP A 338 -26.79 2.46 -3.45
C ASP A 338 -26.60 3.05 -2.03
N GLY A 339 -25.35 3.31 -1.63
CA GLY A 339 -24.98 3.80 -0.30
C GLY A 339 -24.94 2.77 0.84
N PHE A 340 -25.37 1.52 0.62
CA PHE A 340 -25.41 0.47 1.65
C PHE A 340 -24.15 -0.41 1.63
N SER A 341 -23.54 -0.67 2.79
CA SER A 341 -22.53 -1.73 2.96
C SER A 341 -23.16 -3.12 2.82
N CYS A 342 -22.36 -4.18 2.71
CA CYS A 342 -22.92 -5.54 2.58
C CYS A 342 -23.79 -5.93 3.79
N GLU A 343 -23.40 -5.53 5.00
CA GLU A 343 -24.13 -5.73 6.25
C GLU A 343 -25.42 -4.90 6.30
N ASP A 344 -25.40 -3.69 5.74
CA ASP A 344 -26.59 -2.86 5.65
C ASP A 344 -27.62 -3.47 4.68
N LEU A 345 -27.17 -4.12 3.59
CA LEU A 345 -28.07 -4.81 2.65
C LEU A 345 -28.84 -5.94 3.35
N ASP A 346 -28.17 -6.70 4.22
CA ASP A 346 -28.81 -7.75 5.03
C ASP A 346 -29.78 -7.15 6.06
N SER A 347 -29.31 -6.14 6.79
CA SER A 347 -30.05 -5.54 7.91
C SER A 347 -31.27 -4.74 7.46
N ASN A 348 -31.23 -4.16 6.25
CA ASN A 348 -32.29 -3.30 5.71
C ASN A 348 -33.05 -3.95 4.54
N HIS A 349 -32.96 -5.28 4.38
CA HIS A 349 -33.50 -5.98 3.22
C HIS A 349 -34.97 -5.63 2.92
N ASP A 350 -35.86 -5.71 3.91
CA ASP A 350 -37.30 -5.41 3.74
C ASP A 350 -37.54 -3.97 3.29
N TYR A 351 -36.78 -3.02 3.85
CA TYR A 351 -36.85 -1.61 3.48
C TYR A 351 -36.42 -1.39 2.02
N ILE A 352 -35.32 -2.03 1.61
CA ILE A 352 -34.80 -1.96 0.24
C ILE A 352 -35.83 -2.55 -0.74
N VAL A 353 -36.39 -3.72 -0.45
CA VAL A 353 -37.43 -4.37 -1.27
C VAL A 353 -38.64 -3.45 -1.45
N GLN A 354 -39.13 -2.82 -0.38
CA GLN A 354 -40.26 -1.89 -0.44
C GLN A 354 -39.96 -0.66 -1.30
N ASN A 355 -38.77 -0.09 -1.17
CA ASN A 355 -38.36 1.07 -1.97
C ASN A 355 -38.18 0.73 -3.46
N GLN A 356 -37.63 -0.45 -3.78
CA GLN A 356 -37.51 -0.88 -5.17
C GLN A 356 -38.89 -1.11 -5.82
N LYS A 357 -39.87 -1.65 -5.08
CA LYS A 357 -41.26 -1.76 -5.54
C LYS A 357 -41.87 -0.39 -5.87
N LYS A 358 -41.75 0.59 -4.96
CA LYS A 358 -42.21 1.97 -5.18
C LYS A 358 -41.55 2.63 -6.40
N LYS A 359 -40.24 2.44 -6.60
CA LYS A 359 -39.51 2.95 -7.78
C LYS A 359 -40.06 2.34 -9.09
N SER A 360 -40.35 1.04 -9.10
CA SER A 360 -40.93 0.35 -10.25
C SER A 360 -42.36 0.84 -10.57
N GLU A 361 -43.20 0.99 -9.54
CA GLU A 361 -44.57 1.51 -9.68
C GLU A 361 -44.59 2.94 -10.23
N ASN A 362 -43.70 3.82 -9.75
CA ASN A 362 -43.57 5.18 -10.27
C ASN A 362 -43.08 5.22 -11.73
N ARG A 363 -42.13 4.35 -12.13
CA ARG A 363 -41.68 4.25 -13.53
C ARG A 363 -42.82 3.80 -14.45
N ASN A 364 -43.63 2.83 -14.01
CA ASN A 364 -44.79 2.36 -14.75
C ASN A 364 -45.89 3.43 -14.85
N GLY A 365 -46.09 4.23 -13.78
CA GLY A 365 -47.02 5.37 -13.78
C GLY A 365 -46.64 6.48 -14.75
N ILE A 366 -45.36 6.85 -14.82
CA ILE A 366 -44.85 7.86 -15.77
C ILE A 366 -44.93 7.33 -17.22
N GLY A 367 -44.61 6.06 -17.45
CA GLY A 367 -44.76 5.41 -18.76
C GLY A 367 -46.20 5.42 -19.26
N ALA A 368 -47.16 5.09 -18.38
CA ALA A 368 -48.60 5.18 -18.70
C ALA A 368 -49.04 6.62 -18.98
N PHE A 369 -48.51 7.61 -18.26
CA PHE A 369 -48.84 9.02 -18.47
C PHE A 369 -48.29 9.56 -19.81
N LEU A 370 -47.07 9.17 -20.21
CA LEU A 370 -46.49 9.54 -21.50
C LEU A 370 -47.21 8.88 -22.69
N ILE A 371 -47.63 7.61 -22.53
CA ILE A 371 -48.47 6.93 -23.53
C ILE A 371 -49.81 7.65 -23.67
N MET A 372 -50.46 8.04 -22.57
CA MET A 372 -51.71 8.80 -22.59
C MET A 372 -51.55 10.17 -23.28
N ILE A 373 -50.42 10.86 -23.09
CA ILE A 373 -50.12 12.11 -23.80
C ILE A 373 -49.95 11.86 -25.31
N LEU A 374 -49.25 10.80 -25.72
CA LEU A 374 -49.11 10.45 -27.14
C LEU A 374 -50.45 10.13 -27.82
N TYR A 375 -51.42 9.55 -27.09
CA TYR A 375 -52.79 9.34 -27.59
C TYR A 375 -53.66 10.60 -27.61
N LEU A 376 -53.26 11.68 -26.94
CA LEU A 376 -53.96 12.99 -26.97
C LEU A 376 -53.49 13.88 -28.14
N PHE A 377 -52.42 13.50 -28.84
CA PHE A 377 -51.84 14.24 -29.97
C PHE A 377 -51.88 13.46 -31.30
N ILE A 378 -52.65 12.38 -31.39
CA ILE A 378 -53.10 11.70 -32.61
C ILE A 378 -54.62 11.92 -32.71
#